data_AF-A0A3P6SUY3-F1
#
_entry.id   AF-A0A3P6SUY3-F1
#
_cell.length_a   1.000
_cell.length_b   1.000
_cell.length_c   1.000
_cell.angle_alpha   90.00
_cell.angle_beta   90.00
_cell.angle_gamma   90.00
#
_symmetry.space_group_name_H-M   'P 1'
#
loop_
_entity.id
_entity.type
_entity.pdbx_description
1 polymer ?
#
loop_
_entity_poly.entity_id
_entity_poly.type
_entity_poly.pdbx_seq_one_letter_code
_entity_poly.pdbx_strand_id
1 'polypeptide(L)'
;MNSRGENLHTKGLMPKEIREDKERRYWECSPESGTYINQIAERIVYNGGFGLIIDYGHDGSRNEFSFRAYSKHQLVNPLSEPGSIDLTADVDFGYLKSLIVDRTAVFGPNTQREFLAQLGAGLRLRRLLKSCSDREKQEYLISKF
;
A
#
# COMPACT_ATOMS: atom_id res chain seq x y z
N MET A 1 -24.45 -15.03 -9.11
CA MET A 1 -25.27 -15.64 -8.04
C MET A 1 -25.45 -14.57 -6.99
N ASN A 2 -26.59 -13.88 -6.94
CA ASN A 2 -26.82 -12.87 -5.90
C ASN A 2 -27.08 -13.62 -4.59
N SER A 3 -26.07 -13.67 -3.73
CA SER A 3 -26.18 -14.31 -2.43
C SER A 3 -27.27 -13.61 -1.62
N ARG A 4 -28.19 -14.38 -1.03
CA ARG A 4 -29.31 -13.91 -0.19
C ARG A 4 -28.86 -13.27 1.15
N GLY A 5 -27.59 -12.90 1.29
CA GLY A 5 -26.98 -12.27 2.46
C GLY A 5 -26.36 -10.89 2.19
N GLU A 6 -26.74 -10.21 1.11
CA GLU A 6 -26.27 -8.84 0.85
C GLU A 6 -26.86 -7.85 1.86
N ASN A 7 -26.00 -7.27 2.69
CA ASN A 7 -26.35 -6.16 3.59
C ASN A 7 -25.36 -5.01 3.37
N LEU A 8 -25.62 -3.84 3.99
CA LEU A 8 -24.77 -2.65 3.83
C LEU A 8 -23.30 -2.94 4.20
N HIS A 9 -23.07 -3.89 5.12
CA HIS A 9 -21.75 -4.29 5.58
C HIS A 9 -20.96 -5.07 4.52
N THR A 10 -21.59 -5.91 3.70
CA THR A 10 -20.88 -6.68 2.66
C THR A 10 -20.61 -5.87 1.39
N LYS A 11 -21.42 -4.85 1.07
CA LYS A 11 -21.20 -3.98 -0.10
C LYS A 11 -19.93 -3.12 0.00
N GLY A 12 -19.56 -2.67 1.20
CA GLY A 12 -18.32 -1.90 1.42
C GLY A 12 -17.07 -2.80 1.52
N LEU A 13 -17.27 -4.07 1.82
CA LEU A 13 -16.20 -5.05 2.01
C LEU A 13 -15.88 -5.83 0.75
N MET A 14 -16.66 -5.78 -0.33
CA MET A 14 -16.34 -6.43 -1.60
C MET A 14 -16.61 -5.46 -2.77
N PRO A 15 -15.58 -4.95 -3.47
CA PRO A 15 -15.74 -4.09 -4.63
C PRO A 15 -16.65 -4.71 -5.69
N LYS A 16 -17.29 -3.86 -6.51
CA LYS A 16 -18.24 -4.33 -7.54
C LYS A 16 -17.55 -5.23 -8.55
N GLU A 17 -16.34 -4.86 -8.93
CA GLU A 17 -15.46 -5.55 -9.87
C GLU A 17 -15.17 -6.98 -9.39
N ILE A 18 -14.88 -7.13 -8.09
CA ILE A 18 -14.66 -8.43 -7.45
C ILE A 18 -15.93 -9.27 -7.40
N ARG A 19 -17.10 -8.64 -7.17
CA ARG A 19 -18.40 -9.35 -7.14
C ARG A 19 -18.87 -9.81 -8.52
N GLU A 20 -18.53 -9.05 -9.55
CA GLU A 20 -18.93 -9.33 -10.93
C GLU A 20 -17.96 -10.30 -11.64
N ASP A 21 -16.74 -10.45 -11.12
CA ASP A 21 -15.75 -11.41 -11.59
C ASP A 21 -16.15 -12.85 -11.21
N LYS A 22 -16.75 -13.57 -12.18
CA LYS A 22 -17.24 -14.94 -12.00
C LYS A 22 -16.13 -15.99 -11.95
N GLU A 23 -14.94 -15.66 -12.45
CA GLU A 23 -13.80 -16.59 -12.48
C GLU A 23 -12.98 -16.50 -11.19
N ARG A 24 -13.08 -15.38 -10.47
CA ARG A 24 -12.39 -15.18 -9.20
C ARG A 24 -12.97 -16.04 -8.10
N ARG A 25 -12.14 -16.96 -7.60
CA ARG A 25 -12.47 -17.85 -6.48
C ARG A 25 -12.06 -17.31 -5.13
N TYR A 26 -11.00 -16.50 -5.09
CA TYR A 26 -10.42 -15.99 -3.87
C TYR A 26 -9.98 -14.55 -4.00
N TRP A 27 -9.93 -13.86 -2.87
CA TRP A 27 -9.56 -12.46 -2.76
C TRP A 27 -9.07 -12.15 -1.34
N GLU A 28 -8.08 -11.26 -1.23
CA GLU A 28 -7.59 -10.71 0.03
C GLU A 28 -8.17 -9.32 0.24
N CYS A 29 -8.63 -9.02 1.45
CA CYS A 29 -9.13 -7.70 1.80
C CYS A 29 -8.68 -7.29 3.20
N SER A 30 -8.49 -5.99 3.40
CA SER A 30 -8.23 -5.39 4.70
C SER A 30 -9.35 -4.40 5.05
N PRO A 31 -10.42 -4.87 5.74
CA PRO A 31 -11.51 -4.02 6.21
C PRO A 31 -11.03 -2.85 7.08
N GLU A 32 -10.00 -3.11 7.90
CA GLU A 32 -9.46 -2.13 8.84
C GLU A 32 -8.72 -1.01 8.12
N SER A 33 -7.93 -1.32 7.08
CA SER A 33 -7.32 -0.30 6.22
C SER A 33 -8.38 0.58 5.56
N GLY A 34 -9.52 0.00 5.17
CA GLY A 34 -10.69 0.73 4.71
C GLY A 34 -11.26 1.68 5.76
N THR A 35 -11.29 1.28 7.02
CA THR A 35 -11.75 2.13 8.14
C THR A 35 -10.79 3.31 8.37
N TYR A 36 -9.47 3.05 8.41
CA TYR A 36 -8.48 4.11 8.60
C TYR A 36 -8.49 5.13 7.48
N ILE A 37 -8.58 4.71 6.21
CA ILE A 37 -8.59 5.66 5.09
C ILE A 37 -9.85 6.54 5.12
N ASN A 38 -10.99 6.00 5.55
CA ASN A 38 -12.20 6.78 5.75
C ASN A 38 -12.00 7.87 6.81
N GLN A 39 -11.45 7.52 7.97
CA GLN A 39 -11.20 8.49 9.05
C GLN A 39 -10.19 9.57 8.64
N ILE A 40 -9.14 9.21 7.87
CA ILE A 40 -8.17 10.18 7.34
C ILE A 40 -8.87 11.14 6.37
N ALA A 41 -9.67 10.62 5.44
CA ALA A 41 -10.40 11.43 4.47
C ALA A 41 -11.38 12.38 5.17
N GLU A 42 -12.14 11.91 6.17
CA GLU A 42 -13.05 12.75 6.95
C GLU A 42 -12.34 13.93 7.62
N ARG A 43 -11.18 13.69 8.24
CA ARG A 43 -10.37 14.77 8.86
C ARG A 43 -9.89 15.78 7.82
N ILE A 44 -9.43 15.33 6.66
CA ILE A 44 -8.99 16.23 5.58
C ILE A 44 -10.16 17.05 5.03
N VAL A 45 -11.33 16.44 4.85
CA VAL A 45 -12.53 17.14 4.34
C VAL A 45 -12.99 18.21 5.33
N TYR A 46 -13.00 17.91 6.64
CA TYR A 46 -13.53 18.82 7.65
C TYR A 46 -12.53 19.89 8.09
N ASN A 47 -11.23 19.54 8.17
CA ASN A 47 -10.20 20.41 8.73
C ASN A 47 -9.18 20.92 7.70
N GLY A 48 -9.22 20.43 6.47
CA GLY A 48 -8.17 20.65 5.47
C GLY A 48 -6.91 19.82 5.74
N GLY A 49 -5.96 19.86 4.79
CA GLY A 49 -4.67 19.19 4.89
C GLY A 49 -4.44 18.17 3.77
N PHE A 50 -3.44 17.31 3.96
CA PHE A 50 -3.11 16.22 3.03
C PHE A 50 -2.59 15.00 3.80
N GLY A 51 -2.71 13.82 3.18
CA GLY A 51 -2.12 12.58 3.66
C GLY A 51 -1.19 11.98 2.61
N LEU A 52 -0.11 11.32 3.06
CA LEU A 52 0.79 10.56 2.21
C LEU A 52 0.89 9.15 2.76
N ILE A 53 0.53 8.16 1.94
CA ILE A 53 0.58 6.74 2.29
C ILE A 53 1.65 6.09 1.42
N ILE A 54 2.64 5.47 2.06
CA ILE A 54 3.75 4.79 1.40
C ILE A 54 3.83 3.39 1.97
N ASP A 55 3.66 2.40 1.11
CA ASP A 55 3.81 0.99 1.47
C ASP A 55 4.11 0.16 0.21
N TYR A 56 4.46 -1.10 0.38
CA TYR A 56 4.47 -2.05 -0.73
C TYR A 56 3.07 -2.60 -0.98
N GLY A 57 2.67 -2.63 -2.25
CA GLY A 57 1.31 -2.98 -2.60
C GLY A 57 1.04 -2.95 -4.09
N HIS A 58 -0.24 -2.95 -4.43
CA HIS A 58 -0.75 -2.95 -5.80
C HIS A 58 -1.97 -2.02 -5.93
N ASP A 59 -2.40 -1.78 -7.17
CA ASP A 59 -3.52 -0.90 -7.54
C ASP A 59 -4.81 -1.68 -7.87
N GLY A 60 -4.99 -2.85 -7.25
CA GLY A 60 -6.06 -3.81 -7.57
C GLY A 60 -5.74 -4.80 -8.70
N SER A 61 -4.57 -4.70 -9.34
CA SER A 61 -4.16 -5.61 -10.44
C SER A 61 -3.71 -7.01 -10.01
N ARG A 62 -3.47 -7.23 -8.70
CA ARG A 62 -2.91 -8.48 -8.18
C ARG A 62 -3.97 -9.57 -8.04
N ASN A 63 -3.70 -10.75 -8.58
CA ASN A 63 -4.55 -11.95 -8.47
C ASN A 63 -3.99 -13.01 -7.52
N GLU A 64 -2.76 -12.84 -7.07
CA GLU A 64 -2.08 -13.74 -6.14
C GLU A 64 -2.17 -13.22 -4.71
N PHE A 65 -2.33 -14.14 -3.77
CA PHE A 65 -2.27 -13.84 -2.35
C PHE A 65 -0.92 -13.24 -1.93
N SER A 66 -0.98 -12.29 -1.01
CA SER A 66 0.15 -11.55 -0.50
C SER A 66 0.44 -11.84 0.97
N PHE A 67 -0.52 -12.43 1.70
CA PHE A 67 -0.35 -12.76 3.11
C PHE A 67 0.82 -13.71 3.33
N ARG A 68 1.78 -13.28 4.13
CA ARG A 68 3.03 -14.00 4.36
C ARG A 68 3.61 -13.68 5.74
N ALA A 69 4.49 -14.55 6.21
CA ALA A 69 5.16 -14.40 7.49
C ALA A 69 6.68 -14.43 7.33
N TYR A 70 7.38 -13.60 8.11
CA TYR A 70 8.83 -13.57 8.16
C TYR A 70 9.35 -13.80 9.58
N SER A 71 10.43 -14.57 9.69
CA SER A 71 11.22 -14.71 10.91
C SER A 71 12.70 -14.77 10.54
N LYS A 72 13.53 -13.97 11.21
CA LYS A 72 14.99 -13.89 10.96
C LYS A 72 15.33 -13.72 9.46
N HIS A 73 14.61 -12.83 8.78
CA HIS A 73 14.73 -12.54 7.34
C HIS A 73 14.44 -13.73 6.40
N GLN A 74 13.72 -14.74 6.87
CA GLN A 74 13.30 -15.89 6.06
C GLN A 74 11.78 -15.98 6.02
N LEU A 75 11.25 -16.42 4.88
CA LEU A 75 9.83 -16.72 4.73
C LEU A 75 9.50 -17.98 5.54
N VAL A 76 8.50 -17.89 6.41
CA VAL A 76 8.07 -19.01 7.27
C VAL A 76 6.57 -19.24 7.12
N ASN A 77 6.09 -20.39 7.61
CA ASN A 77 4.66 -20.66 7.69
C ASN A 77 4.02 -19.70 8.73
N PRO A 78 2.95 -18.95 8.38
CA PRO A 78 2.28 -18.03 9.31
C PRO A 78 1.75 -18.65 10.61
N LEU A 79 1.61 -19.99 10.67
CA LEU A 79 1.12 -20.71 11.84
C LEU A 79 2.23 -21.40 12.63
N SER A 80 3.51 -21.23 12.27
CA SER A 80 4.61 -21.97 12.92
C SER A 80 4.84 -21.52 14.36
N GLU A 81 4.86 -20.21 14.62
CA GLU A 81 5.14 -19.62 15.93
C GLU A 81 4.29 -18.35 16.16
N PRO A 82 2.97 -18.50 16.39
CA PRO A 82 2.06 -17.36 16.55
C PRO A 82 2.51 -16.39 17.65
N GLY A 83 2.47 -15.09 17.35
CA GLY A 83 2.90 -14.03 18.26
C GLY A 83 4.41 -13.74 18.25
N SER A 84 5.22 -14.63 17.66
CA SER A 84 6.69 -14.49 17.59
C SER A 84 7.22 -14.22 16.18
N ILE A 85 6.35 -14.21 15.17
CA ILE A 85 6.69 -13.98 13.77
C ILE A 85 5.93 -12.77 13.21
N ASP A 86 6.57 -12.06 12.30
CA ASP A 86 5.99 -10.88 11.65
C ASP A 86 5.03 -11.32 10.54
N LEU A 87 3.80 -10.79 10.56
CA LEU A 87 2.76 -11.08 9.59
C LEU A 87 2.51 -9.85 8.73
N THR A 88 2.55 -10.01 7.42
CA THR A 88 2.32 -8.92 6.49
C THR A 88 1.51 -9.34 5.28
N ALA A 89 0.83 -8.37 4.68
CA ALA A 89 0.15 -8.45 3.39
C ALA A 89 0.41 -7.15 2.61
N ASP A 90 0.29 -7.23 1.29
CA ASP A 90 0.43 -6.07 0.42
C ASP A 90 -0.79 -5.14 0.56
N VAL A 91 -0.55 -3.83 0.46
CA VAL A 91 -1.64 -2.84 0.47
C VAL A 91 -2.33 -2.80 -0.90
N ASP A 92 -3.66 -2.95 -0.91
CA ASP A 92 -4.47 -2.66 -2.09
C ASP A 92 -4.80 -1.16 -2.17
N PHE A 93 -3.93 -0.39 -2.80
CA PHE A 93 -4.12 1.06 -3.01
C PHE A 93 -5.31 1.38 -3.90
N GLY A 94 -5.69 0.46 -4.80
CA GLY A 94 -6.88 0.60 -5.65
C GLY A 94 -8.14 0.58 -4.80
N TYR A 95 -8.24 -0.39 -3.89
CA TYR A 95 -9.31 -0.46 -2.90
C TYR A 95 -9.38 0.80 -2.04
N LEU A 96 -8.27 1.22 -1.41
CA LEU A 96 -8.26 2.42 -0.55
C LEU A 96 -8.70 3.68 -1.30
N LYS A 97 -8.25 3.86 -2.54
CA LYS A 97 -8.64 4.98 -3.40
C LYS A 97 -10.13 4.97 -3.70
N SER A 98 -10.69 3.81 -4.08
CA SER A 98 -12.10 3.67 -4.44
C SER A 98 -13.05 4.08 -3.31
N LEU A 99 -12.64 3.94 -2.05
CA LEU A 99 -13.44 4.31 -0.89
C LEU A 99 -13.57 5.82 -0.65
N ILE A 100 -12.66 6.63 -1.20
CA ILE A 100 -12.53 8.05 -0.81
C ILE A 100 -12.51 9.02 -2.00
N VAL A 101 -12.41 8.52 -3.23
CA VAL A 101 -12.24 9.34 -4.44
C VAL A 101 -13.40 10.30 -4.71
N ASP A 102 -14.61 9.95 -4.27
CA ASP A 102 -15.81 10.79 -4.45
C ASP A 102 -15.87 12.01 -3.51
N ARG A 103 -14.99 12.08 -2.51
CA ARG A 103 -14.99 13.13 -1.48
C ARG A 103 -13.64 13.83 -1.25
N THR A 104 -12.56 13.30 -1.83
CA THR A 104 -11.21 13.86 -1.69
C THR A 104 -10.44 13.76 -3.00
N ALA A 105 -9.55 14.72 -3.26
CA ALA A 105 -8.61 14.61 -4.37
C ALA A 105 -7.55 13.56 -4.04
N VAL A 106 -7.51 12.46 -4.80
CA VAL A 106 -6.56 11.36 -4.61
C VAL A 106 -5.60 11.29 -5.79
N PHE A 107 -4.30 11.32 -5.50
CA PHE A 107 -3.23 11.19 -6.49
C PHE A 107 -2.56 9.82 -6.37
N GLY A 108 -2.27 9.20 -7.52
CA GLY A 108 -1.63 7.89 -7.59
C GLY A 108 -2.58 6.68 -7.56
N PRO A 109 -2.08 5.49 -7.18
CA PRO A 109 -0.71 5.24 -6.66
C PRO A 109 0.40 5.51 -7.69
N ASN A 110 1.57 5.90 -7.22
CA ASN A 110 2.80 6.03 -8.03
C ASN A 110 3.88 5.14 -7.43
N THR A 111 4.86 4.72 -8.22
CA THR A 111 5.98 3.98 -7.65
C THR A 111 6.80 4.89 -6.72
N GLN A 112 7.39 4.31 -5.66
CA GLN A 112 8.29 5.06 -4.77
C GLN A 112 9.46 5.70 -5.53
N ARG A 113 9.95 5.01 -6.58
CA ARG A 113 11.01 5.52 -7.46
C ARG A 113 10.61 6.84 -8.12
N GLU A 114 9.45 6.87 -8.78
CA GLU A 114 8.96 8.06 -9.48
C GLU A 114 8.66 9.19 -8.49
N PHE A 115 8.02 8.88 -7.36
CA PHE A 115 7.73 9.85 -6.33
C PHE A 115 9.00 10.54 -5.80
N LEU A 116 10.02 9.75 -5.43
CA LEU A 116 11.30 10.29 -4.93
C LEU A 116 12.08 11.03 -6.03
N ALA A 117 12.03 10.56 -7.28
CA ALA A 117 12.65 11.25 -8.40
C ALA A 117 12.04 12.64 -8.60
N GLN A 118 10.71 12.75 -8.56
CA GLN A 118 9.98 14.03 -8.69
C GLN A 118 10.24 14.97 -7.50
N LEU A 119 10.44 14.45 -6.29
CA LEU A 119 10.88 15.23 -5.13
C LEU A 119 12.35 15.67 -5.19
N GLY A 120 13.10 15.26 -6.21
CA GLY A 120 14.48 15.68 -6.42
C GLY A 120 15.51 14.83 -5.67
N ALA A 121 15.24 13.54 -5.43
CA ALA A 121 16.20 12.63 -4.80
C ALA A 121 17.57 12.63 -5.52
N GLY A 122 17.59 12.75 -6.87
CA GLY A 122 18.84 12.87 -7.62
C GLY A 122 19.61 14.17 -7.37
N LEU A 123 18.91 15.29 -7.14
CA LEU A 123 19.55 16.56 -6.72
C LEU A 123 20.15 16.42 -5.31
N ARG A 124 19.42 15.77 -4.41
CA ARG A 124 19.88 15.50 -3.04
C ARG A 124 21.11 14.59 -3.03
N LEU A 125 21.13 13.55 -3.85
CA LEU A 125 22.30 12.68 -4.02
C LEU A 125 23.51 13.47 -4.51
N ARG A 126 23.36 14.29 -5.56
CA ARG A 126 24.47 15.14 -6.05
C ARG A 126 25.03 16.06 -4.97
N ARG A 127 24.17 16.64 -4.12
CA ARG A 127 24.62 17.47 -2.98
C ARG A 127 25.37 16.64 -1.95
N LEU A 128 24.88 15.44 -1.61
CA LEU A 128 25.55 14.53 -0.68
C LEU A 128 26.94 14.13 -1.16
N LEU A 129 27.07 13.77 -2.44
CA LEU A 129 28.35 13.40 -3.05
C LEU A 129 29.35 14.56 -3.01
N LYS A 130 28.91 15.80 -3.28
CA LYS A 130 29.76 16.99 -3.18
C LYS A 130 30.25 17.27 -1.75
N SER A 131 29.42 17.00 -0.74
CA SER A 131 29.79 17.19 0.67
C SER A 131 30.59 16.02 1.26
N CYS A 132 30.65 14.90 0.56
CA CYS A 132 31.33 13.70 1.03
C CYS A 132 32.74 13.66 0.43
N SER A 133 33.77 13.80 1.25
CA SER A 133 35.18 13.71 0.80
C SER A 133 35.69 12.27 0.67
N ASP A 134 34.93 11.30 1.17
CA ASP A 134 35.28 9.89 1.25
C ASP A 134 34.72 9.14 0.04
N ARG A 135 35.61 8.55 -0.75
CA ARG A 135 35.26 7.87 -2.00
C ARG A 135 34.44 6.61 -1.78
N GLU A 136 34.73 5.82 -0.75
CA GLU A 136 33.97 4.60 -0.46
C GLU A 136 32.52 4.95 -0.10
N LYS A 137 32.34 6.02 0.67
CA LYS A 137 31.00 6.54 0.99
C LYS A 137 30.27 7.10 -0.23
N GLN A 138 30.98 7.75 -1.14
CA GLN A 138 30.40 8.20 -2.41
C GLN A 138 29.90 7.02 -3.26
N GLU A 139 30.72 5.99 -3.42
CA GLU A 139 30.37 4.77 -4.17
C GLU A 139 29.20 4.02 -3.50
N TYR A 140 29.20 3.94 -2.16
CA TYR A 140 28.07 3.40 -1.40
C TYR A 140 26.78 4.17 -1.68
N LEU A 141 26.79 5.51 -1.60
CA LEU A 141 25.60 6.34 -1.86
C LEU A 141 25.05 6.15 -3.28
N ILE A 142 25.93 5.99 -4.27
CA ILE A 142 25.54 5.72 -5.66
C ILE A 142 24.91 4.32 -5.77
N SER A 143 25.47 3.31 -5.10
CA SER A 143 24.94 1.93 -5.14
C SER A 143 23.55 1.76 -4.50
N LYS A 144 23.14 2.71 -3.66
CA LYS A 144 21.85 2.69 -2.95
C LYS A 144 20.79 3.60 -3.58
N PHE A 145 21.13 4.33 -4.64
CA PHE A 145 20.22 5.19 -5.37
C PHE A 145 19.57 4.44 -6.55
#